data_AF-A0A350NYE1-F1
#
_entry.id   AF-A0A350NYE1-F1
#
_cell.length_a   1.000
_cell.length_b   1.000
_cell.length_c   1.000
_cell.angle_alpha   90.00
_cell.angle_beta   90.00
_cell.angle_gamma   90.00
#
_symmetry.space_group_name_H-M   'P 1'
#
loop_
_entity.id
_entity.type
_entity.pdbx_description
1 polymer ?
#
loop_
_entity_poly.entity_id
_entity_poly.type
_entity_poly.pdbx_seq_one_letter_code
_entity_poly.pdbx_strand_id
1 'polypeptide(L)'
;MATSRMKSINMNMKYLLSIGLLAAMFIQGPSLRADEGMWLVNMLNRITMAEMSEMGLNLTAEEIYDINNASLKDAIVRLNGGSCTGEVISSQGLVLTNHHCAYDAIQGFSSTANDYLTDGFFALEKGQEKHIEDFYISFLVRIDDVSDRILADVTADMDETTRQATIAEASKAFLALMNPEGTKELDLKSFYYENEFYLFEYQSFKDIRLVAAPPESVGKYGGDTDNWMWPRHTGDFSMLRIYADENNEPADYSETNVPYQPKRHLRISMDGVSEGDFTMVMGYPGSTDRFLSSWGVEQALSLYNPSVVEVRDMKLTTMKKHMDADPAVRIQYAAKYAQTANYWKYYIGQSKGLKRLNIQSEKAELEARFTDWVNGDANRLSEYGEALELIEGYYADTDASVKGKVYALEAGLIGSDISLFAFRFNRMAAGLFSEDAEEVAATQAMLTDYVAGFYRE
;
A
#
# COMPACT_ATOMS: atom_id res chain seq x y z
N MET A 1 -23.55 -61.42 -48.57
CA MET A 1 -24.13 -60.45 -47.61
C MET A 1 -23.22 -60.16 -46.39
N ALA A 2 -21.90 -60.38 -46.46
CA ALA A 2 -21.01 -60.25 -45.28
C ALA A 2 -19.89 -59.20 -45.40
N THR A 3 -19.76 -58.49 -46.53
CA THR A 3 -18.61 -57.60 -46.78
C THR A 3 -18.88 -56.09 -46.59
N SER A 4 -20.13 -55.65 -46.37
CA SER A 4 -20.41 -54.22 -46.11
C SER A 4 -20.44 -53.84 -44.62
N ARG A 5 -20.66 -54.79 -43.69
CA ARG A 5 -20.71 -54.50 -42.24
C ARG A 5 -19.34 -54.22 -41.61
N MET A 6 -18.25 -54.78 -42.14
CA MET A 6 -16.90 -54.59 -41.56
C MET A 6 -16.28 -53.22 -41.86
N LYS A 7 -16.64 -52.56 -42.97
CA LYS A 7 -16.13 -51.22 -43.30
C LYS A 7 -16.79 -50.11 -42.48
N SER A 8 -18.06 -50.25 -42.08
CA SER A 8 -18.77 -49.24 -41.28
C SER A 8 -18.30 -49.23 -39.82
N ILE A 9 -17.92 -50.38 -39.25
CA ILE A 9 -17.41 -50.48 -37.87
C ILE A 9 -16.03 -49.83 -37.74
N ASN A 10 -15.14 -50.02 -38.73
CA ASN A 10 -13.80 -49.42 -38.73
C ASN A 10 -13.80 -47.90 -38.94
N MET A 11 -14.80 -47.35 -39.62
CA MET A 11 -14.91 -45.90 -39.81
C MET A 11 -15.38 -45.22 -38.52
N ASN A 12 -16.39 -45.79 -37.84
CA ASN A 12 -16.86 -45.28 -36.55
C ASN A 12 -15.80 -45.38 -35.44
N MET A 13 -14.97 -46.43 -35.43
CA MET A 13 -13.87 -46.57 -34.48
C MET A 13 -12.81 -45.47 -34.65
N LYS A 14 -12.48 -45.09 -35.88
CA LYS A 14 -11.52 -44.01 -36.16
C LYS A 14 -12.06 -42.65 -35.74
N TYR A 15 -13.33 -42.35 -35.99
CA TYR A 15 -13.96 -41.09 -35.52
C TYR A 15 -14.08 -41.06 -33.98
N LEU A 16 -14.39 -42.18 -33.32
CA LEU A 16 -14.43 -42.27 -31.86
C LEU A 16 -13.05 -42.13 -31.21
N LEU A 17 -12.00 -42.69 -31.81
CA LEU A 17 -10.60 -42.49 -31.38
C LEU A 17 -10.12 -41.05 -31.63
N SER A 18 -10.56 -40.42 -32.72
CA SER A 18 -10.23 -39.02 -33.04
C SER A 18 -10.91 -38.03 -32.08
N ILE A 19 -12.18 -38.29 -31.73
CA ILE A 19 -12.95 -37.51 -30.76
C ILE A 19 -12.40 -37.75 -29.34
N GLY A 20 -11.98 -38.98 -29.01
CA GLY A 20 -11.31 -39.29 -27.74
C GLY A 20 -9.94 -38.60 -27.59
N LEU A 21 -9.14 -38.51 -28.66
CA LEU A 21 -7.87 -37.78 -28.65
C LEU A 21 -8.07 -36.26 -28.56
N LEU A 22 -9.08 -35.69 -29.24
CA LEU A 22 -9.42 -34.27 -29.09
C LEU A 22 -9.97 -33.96 -27.69
N ALA A 23 -10.80 -34.82 -27.11
CA ALA A 23 -11.32 -34.64 -25.75
C ALA A 23 -10.22 -34.77 -24.69
N ALA A 24 -9.21 -35.61 -24.90
CA ALA A 24 -8.05 -35.73 -24.01
C ALA A 24 -7.13 -34.49 -24.06
N MET A 25 -7.05 -33.80 -25.20
CA MET A 25 -6.31 -32.52 -25.33
C MET A 25 -6.99 -31.34 -24.63
N PHE A 26 -8.29 -31.42 -24.31
CA PHE A 26 -9.01 -30.36 -23.59
C PHE A 26 -9.02 -30.51 -22.06
N ILE A 27 -8.49 -31.60 -21.50
CA ILE A 27 -8.55 -31.90 -20.05
C ILE A 27 -7.22 -31.61 -19.31
N GLN A 28 -6.17 -31.17 -20.02
CA GLN A 28 -4.87 -30.87 -19.42
C GLN A 28 -4.28 -29.54 -19.89
N GLY A 29 -5.08 -28.47 -19.89
CA GLY A 29 -4.49 -27.15 -19.76
C GLY A 29 -3.77 -27.10 -18.40
N PRO A 30 -2.54 -26.57 -18.28
CA PRO A 30 -2.01 -26.24 -16.97
C PRO A 30 -3.06 -25.34 -16.32
N SER A 31 -3.51 -25.71 -15.12
CA SER A 31 -4.14 -24.74 -14.26
C SER A 31 -3.08 -23.67 -14.06
N LEU A 32 -3.17 -22.57 -14.82
CA LEU A 32 -2.46 -21.34 -14.52
C LEU A 32 -3.00 -20.90 -13.15
N ARG A 33 -2.39 -21.44 -12.10
CA ARG A 33 -2.42 -20.82 -10.79
C ARG A 33 -1.61 -19.56 -11.00
N ALA A 34 -2.27 -18.41 -10.93
CA ALA A 34 -1.56 -17.20 -10.60
C ALA A 34 -0.99 -17.43 -9.20
N ASP A 35 0.33 -17.56 -9.09
CA ASP A 35 0.98 -17.64 -7.79
C ASP A 35 0.80 -16.28 -7.11
N GLU A 36 -0.10 -16.23 -6.12
CA GLU A 36 -0.41 -15.02 -5.38
C GLU A 36 0.69 -14.76 -4.35
N GLY A 37 1.28 -13.56 -4.36
CA GLY A 37 2.21 -13.16 -3.32
C GLY A 37 2.67 -11.72 -3.45
N MET A 38 2.94 -11.08 -2.32
CA MET A 38 3.75 -9.85 -2.24
C MET A 38 5.06 -10.27 -1.60
N TRP A 39 6.09 -10.43 -2.43
CA TRP A 39 7.34 -11.05 -2.03
C TRP A 39 8.34 -9.99 -1.57
N LEU A 40 8.99 -10.23 -0.43
CA LEU A 40 10.13 -9.42 -0.03
C LEU A 40 11.29 -9.63 -1.01
N VAL A 41 11.83 -8.52 -1.52
CA VAL A 41 12.84 -8.55 -2.59
C VAL A 41 14.15 -9.24 -2.18
N ASN A 42 14.49 -9.20 -0.89
CA ASN A 42 15.64 -9.92 -0.32
C ASN A 42 15.38 -11.42 -0.11
N MET A 43 14.14 -11.88 -0.27
CA MET A 43 13.75 -13.29 -0.15
C MET A 43 13.55 -13.99 -1.50
N LEU A 44 13.84 -13.32 -2.62
CA LEU A 44 13.78 -13.92 -3.95
C LEU A 44 14.79 -15.07 -4.04
N ASN A 45 14.29 -16.28 -3.81
CA ASN A 45 15.08 -17.49 -3.78
C ASN A 45 15.16 -18.13 -5.18
N ARG A 46 15.99 -19.17 -5.32
CA ARG A 46 16.19 -19.86 -6.60
C ARG A 46 14.91 -20.43 -7.21
N ILE A 47 13.94 -20.82 -6.40
CA ILE A 47 12.66 -21.38 -6.87
C ILE A 47 11.82 -20.25 -7.47
N THR A 48 11.58 -19.18 -6.72
CA THR A 48 10.81 -18.02 -7.20
C THR A 48 11.43 -17.41 -8.46
N MET A 49 12.77 -17.31 -8.53
CA MET A 49 13.46 -16.81 -9.71
C MET A 49 13.33 -17.75 -10.92
N ALA A 50 13.34 -19.07 -10.71
CA ALA A 50 13.13 -20.05 -11.78
C ALA A 50 11.70 -19.93 -12.33
N GLU A 51 10.69 -19.85 -11.45
CA GLU A 51 9.29 -19.65 -11.84
C GLU A 51 9.10 -18.34 -12.62
N MET A 52 9.66 -17.23 -12.14
CA MET A 52 9.60 -15.96 -12.86
C MET A 52 10.29 -16.02 -14.23
N SER A 53 11.41 -16.74 -14.34
CA SER A 53 12.11 -16.92 -15.62
C SER A 53 11.27 -17.74 -16.61
N GLU A 54 10.59 -18.79 -16.15
CA GLU A 54 9.64 -19.56 -16.97
C GLU A 54 8.46 -18.70 -17.44
N MET A 55 8.04 -17.72 -16.63
CA MET A 55 7.00 -16.75 -17.00
C MET A 55 7.48 -15.65 -17.95
N GLY A 56 8.79 -15.53 -18.21
CA GLY A 56 9.37 -14.57 -19.15
C GLY A 56 10.25 -13.48 -18.53
N LEU A 57 10.55 -13.54 -17.22
CA LEU A 57 11.54 -12.66 -16.61
C LEU A 57 12.93 -12.92 -17.20
N ASN A 58 13.58 -11.85 -17.66
CA ASN A 58 14.95 -11.88 -18.18
C ASN A 58 15.89 -10.99 -17.34
N LEU A 59 15.76 -11.07 -16.01
CA LEU A 59 16.61 -10.39 -15.03
C LEU A 59 17.14 -11.40 -14.01
N THR A 60 18.35 -11.19 -13.50
CA THR A 60 18.85 -11.95 -12.35
C THR A 60 18.28 -11.40 -11.03
N ALA A 61 18.43 -12.17 -9.94
CA ALA A 61 18.01 -11.73 -8.61
C ALA A 61 18.76 -10.47 -8.18
N GLU A 62 20.07 -10.41 -8.47
CA GLU A 62 20.94 -9.27 -8.17
C GLU A 62 20.58 -8.02 -8.99
N GLU A 63 20.05 -8.19 -10.21
CA GLU A 63 19.54 -7.06 -10.98
C GLU A 63 18.26 -6.47 -10.37
N ILE A 64 17.48 -7.27 -9.63
CA ILE A 64 16.28 -6.84 -8.91
C ILE A 64 16.67 -6.21 -7.56
N TYR A 65 17.46 -6.92 -6.76
CA TYR A 65 17.92 -6.49 -5.44
C TYR A 65 19.37 -6.93 -5.20
N ASP A 66 20.26 -5.94 -5.05
CA ASP A 66 21.62 -6.11 -4.58
C ASP A 66 21.92 -5.01 -3.55
N ILE A 67 22.47 -5.39 -2.40
CA ILE A 67 22.81 -4.46 -1.32
C ILE A 67 24.05 -3.61 -1.65
N ASN A 68 25.00 -4.17 -2.40
CA ASN A 68 26.31 -3.57 -2.67
C ASN A 68 26.38 -2.88 -4.04
N ASN A 69 25.58 -3.34 -5.01
CA ASN A 69 25.58 -2.82 -6.38
C ASN A 69 24.24 -2.18 -6.76
N ALA A 70 24.27 -1.34 -7.79
CA ALA A 70 23.08 -0.67 -8.30
C ALA A 70 22.10 -1.68 -8.94
N SER A 71 20.90 -1.81 -8.37
CA SER A 71 19.85 -2.76 -8.78
C SER A 71 18.51 -2.02 -8.97
N LEU A 72 17.46 -2.71 -9.42
CA LEU A 72 16.14 -2.08 -9.62
C LEU A 72 15.63 -1.39 -8.35
N LYS A 73 15.97 -1.90 -7.16
CA LYS A 73 15.62 -1.25 -5.88
C LYS A 73 16.01 0.23 -5.84
N ASP A 74 17.13 0.60 -6.47
CA ASP A 74 17.68 1.97 -6.44
C ASP A 74 16.96 2.91 -7.42
N ALA A 75 15.99 2.40 -8.18
CA ALA A 75 15.11 3.19 -9.03
C ALA A 75 13.65 3.18 -8.54
N ILE A 76 13.28 2.35 -7.56
CA ILE A 76 11.92 2.25 -7.02
C ILE A 76 11.87 2.92 -5.65
N VAL A 77 11.09 3.99 -5.54
CA VAL A 77 11.15 4.90 -4.40
C VAL A 77 9.85 4.94 -3.61
N ARG A 78 9.98 5.15 -2.30
CA ARG A 78 8.87 5.26 -1.35
C ARG A 78 8.50 6.72 -1.17
N LEU A 79 7.25 7.09 -1.41
CA LEU A 79 6.76 8.46 -1.22
C LEU A 79 6.14 8.58 0.17
N ASN A 80 6.52 9.63 0.92
CA ASN A 80 5.94 10.01 2.21
C ASN A 80 5.71 8.82 3.17
N GLY A 81 6.75 8.01 3.36
CA GLY A 81 6.70 6.90 4.32
C GLY A 81 5.90 5.68 3.85
N GLY A 82 5.51 5.62 2.58
CA GLY A 82 4.82 4.47 1.98
C GLY A 82 3.38 4.74 1.59
N SER A 83 2.96 6.01 1.48
CA SER A 83 1.63 6.34 0.98
C SER A 83 1.47 6.00 -0.51
N CYS A 84 2.56 6.09 -1.27
CA CYS A 84 2.64 5.74 -2.67
C CYS A 84 4.03 5.22 -3.03
N THR A 85 4.13 4.66 -4.24
CA THR A 85 5.38 4.29 -4.90
C THR A 85 5.64 5.26 -6.04
N GLY A 86 6.91 5.53 -6.31
CA GLY A 86 7.37 6.21 -7.52
C GLY A 86 8.55 5.48 -8.14
N GLU A 87 8.94 5.91 -9.33
CA GLU A 87 10.07 5.33 -10.06
C GLU A 87 10.95 6.42 -10.68
N VAL A 88 12.26 6.30 -10.52
CA VAL A 88 13.24 7.24 -11.10
C VAL A 88 13.48 6.85 -12.56
N ILE A 89 13.28 7.78 -13.49
CA ILE A 89 13.30 7.53 -14.94
C ILE A 89 14.37 8.33 -15.69
N SER A 90 15.24 9.06 -15.00
CA SER A 90 16.33 9.82 -15.64
C SER A 90 17.55 9.97 -14.75
N SER A 91 18.68 10.34 -15.35
CA SER A 91 19.94 10.63 -14.64
C SER A 91 19.93 11.96 -13.88
N GLN A 92 18.82 12.69 -13.91
CA GLN A 92 18.62 13.96 -13.20
C GLN A 92 17.42 13.89 -12.25
N GLY A 93 17.22 12.73 -11.62
CA GLY A 93 16.29 12.58 -10.49
C GLY A 93 14.81 12.74 -10.84
N LEU A 94 14.45 12.69 -12.14
CA LEU A 94 13.05 12.72 -12.58
C LEU A 94 12.33 11.44 -12.14
N VAL A 95 11.18 11.60 -11.51
CA VAL A 95 10.37 10.53 -10.92
C VAL A 95 8.99 10.52 -11.56
N LEU A 96 8.49 9.33 -11.92
CA LEU A 96 7.07 9.10 -12.22
C LEU A 96 6.37 8.54 -10.98
N THR A 97 5.15 9.01 -10.75
CA THR A 97 4.19 8.43 -9.81
C THR A 97 2.78 8.69 -10.34
N ASN A 98 1.75 8.24 -9.65
CA ASN A 98 0.37 8.51 -10.06
C ASN A 98 -0.03 9.97 -9.79
N HIS A 99 -0.97 10.48 -10.58
CA HIS A 99 -1.56 11.81 -10.37
C HIS A 99 -2.19 11.91 -8.98
N HIS A 100 -2.89 10.85 -8.54
CA HIS A 100 -3.50 10.82 -7.21
C HIS A 100 -2.46 10.82 -6.06
N CYS A 101 -1.23 10.37 -6.30
CA CYS A 101 -0.14 10.38 -5.30
C CYS A 101 0.45 11.78 -5.07
N ALA A 102 0.41 12.63 -6.10
CA ALA A 102 0.85 14.03 -6.02
C ALA A 102 -0.33 15.01 -5.85
N TYR A 103 -1.54 14.51 -5.67
CA TYR A 103 -2.77 15.30 -5.75
C TYR A 103 -2.87 16.37 -4.66
N ASP A 104 -2.45 16.04 -3.44
CA ASP A 104 -2.41 16.99 -2.33
C ASP A 104 -1.44 18.15 -2.64
N ALA A 105 -0.30 17.86 -3.27
CA ALA A 105 0.64 18.89 -3.70
C ALA A 105 0.06 19.77 -4.82
N ILE A 106 -0.56 19.16 -5.83
CA ILE A 106 -1.21 19.88 -6.95
C ILE A 106 -2.33 20.79 -6.40
N GLN A 107 -3.13 20.29 -5.47
CA GLN A 107 -4.17 21.03 -4.79
C GLN A 107 -3.60 22.18 -3.95
N GLY A 108 -2.53 21.95 -3.20
CA GLY A 108 -1.86 22.98 -2.40
C GLY A 108 -1.28 24.13 -3.23
N PHE A 109 -0.89 23.89 -4.49
CA PHE A 109 -0.49 24.97 -5.40
C PHE A 109 -1.65 25.62 -6.14
N SER A 110 -2.84 25.03 -6.10
CA SER A 110 -3.99 25.50 -6.86
C SER A 110 -4.72 26.62 -6.13
N SER A 111 -5.29 27.54 -6.90
CA SER A 111 -6.11 28.65 -6.42
C SER A 111 -7.20 28.95 -7.46
N THR A 112 -8.16 29.79 -7.12
CA THR A 112 -9.16 30.24 -8.10
C THR A 112 -8.56 31.02 -9.27
N ALA A 113 -7.35 31.60 -9.09
CA ALA A 113 -6.60 32.29 -10.13
C ALA A 113 -5.72 31.35 -10.97
N ASN A 114 -5.21 30.26 -10.37
CA ASN A 114 -4.36 29.28 -11.02
C ASN A 114 -4.80 27.87 -10.59
N ASP A 115 -5.70 27.26 -11.36
CA ASP A 115 -6.34 25.99 -11.01
C ASP A 115 -5.60 24.82 -11.66
N TYR A 116 -4.47 24.42 -11.08
CA TYR A 116 -3.65 23.33 -11.63
C TYR A 116 -4.36 21.97 -11.60
N LEU A 117 -5.40 21.80 -10.78
CA LEU A 117 -6.26 20.62 -10.84
C LEU A 117 -7.01 20.57 -12.19
N THR A 118 -7.65 21.67 -12.58
CA THR A 118 -8.42 21.73 -13.83
C THR A 118 -7.51 21.77 -15.06
N ASP A 119 -6.46 22.60 -15.02
CA ASP A 119 -5.67 22.97 -16.19
C ASP A 119 -4.38 22.14 -16.35
N GLY A 120 -3.98 21.42 -15.30
CA GLY A 120 -2.68 20.76 -15.22
C GLY A 120 -1.54 21.75 -14.96
N PHE A 121 -0.34 21.21 -14.80
CA PHE A 121 0.89 21.96 -14.56
C PHE A 121 2.05 21.32 -15.31
N PHE A 122 2.88 22.12 -15.99
CA PHE A 122 4.08 21.64 -16.67
C PHE A 122 5.19 22.69 -16.56
N ALA A 123 6.27 22.36 -15.85
CA ALA A 123 7.49 23.15 -15.82
C ALA A 123 8.28 22.91 -17.12
N LEU A 124 8.49 23.98 -17.91
CA LEU A 124 9.27 23.91 -19.16
C LEU A 124 10.78 23.99 -18.90
N GLU A 125 11.16 24.46 -17.72
CA GLU A 125 12.55 24.55 -17.26
C GLU A 125 12.62 24.32 -15.74
N LYS A 126 13.80 23.93 -15.24
CA LYS A 126 14.02 23.57 -13.83
C LYS A 126 13.64 24.68 -12.84
N GLY A 127 13.81 25.95 -13.23
CA GLY A 127 13.44 27.09 -12.40
C GLY A 127 11.93 27.27 -12.19
N GLN A 128 11.10 26.57 -12.96
CA GLN A 128 9.64 26.60 -12.84
C GLN A 128 9.10 25.46 -11.97
N GLU A 129 9.92 24.46 -11.64
CA GLU A 129 9.52 23.32 -10.80
C GLU A 129 9.15 23.80 -9.38
N LYS A 130 8.04 23.31 -8.84
CA LYS A 130 7.48 23.82 -7.58
C LYS A 130 7.86 22.93 -6.40
N HIS A 131 8.59 23.47 -5.41
CA HIS A 131 8.90 22.74 -4.18
C HIS A 131 7.63 22.38 -3.41
N ILE A 132 7.51 21.11 -3.03
CA ILE A 132 6.39 20.57 -2.27
C ILE A 132 6.79 20.52 -0.79
N GLU A 133 6.13 21.34 0.03
CA GLU A 133 6.34 21.32 1.49
C GLU A 133 5.98 19.95 2.08
N ASP A 134 6.74 19.53 3.10
CA ASP A 134 6.52 18.30 3.87
C ASP A 134 6.44 17.00 3.03
N PHE A 135 7.01 17.01 1.83
CA PHE A 135 7.06 15.86 0.93
C PHE A 135 8.48 15.31 0.83
N TYR A 136 8.63 13.99 0.91
CA TYR A 136 9.92 13.34 0.78
C TYR A 136 9.84 12.04 -0.01
N ILE A 137 10.96 11.70 -0.63
CA ILE A 137 11.16 10.47 -1.39
C ILE A 137 12.28 9.68 -0.73
N SER A 138 12.01 8.44 -0.32
CA SER A 138 13.00 7.55 0.29
C SER A 138 13.46 6.46 -0.67
N PHE A 139 14.78 6.22 -0.68
CA PHE A 139 15.39 5.06 -1.31
C PHE A 139 15.61 3.95 -0.28
N LEU A 140 15.31 2.70 -0.65
CA LEU A 140 15.66 1.54 0.16
C LEU A 140 17.17 1.27 0.09
N VAL A 141 17.84 1.39 1.23
CA VAL A 141 19.28 1.11 1.36
C VAL A 141 19.51 -0.39 1.55
N ARG A 142 18.88 -0.98 2.56
CA ARG A 142 19.00 -2.41 2.89
C ARG A 142 17.81 -2.94 3.69
N ILE A 143 17.68 -4.26 3.70
CA ILE A 143 16.74 -5.04 4.52
C ILE A 143 17.55 -6.07 5.29
N ASP A 144 17.38 -6.12 6.61
CA ASP A 144 17.98 -7.13 7.48
C ASP A 144 16.88 -7.94 8.20
N ASP A 145 17.01 -9.27 8.22
CA ASP A 145 16.20 -10.13 9.11
C ASP A 145 16.78 -10.05 10.52
N VAL A 146 15.95 -9.60 11.47
CA VAL A 146 16.34 -9.39 12.86
C VAL A 146 15.45 -10.16 13.83
N SER A 147 14.70 -11.14 13.33
CA SER A 147 13.70 -11.91 14.09
C SER A 147 14.31 -12.54 15.34
N ASP A 148 15.41 -13.29 15.19
CA ASP A 148 16.12 -13.93 16.29
C ASP A 148 16.57 -12.93 17.38
N ARG A 149 16.90 -11.70 16.98
CA ARG A 149 17.38 -10.68 17.91
C ARG A 149 16.24 -10.04 18.70
N ILE A 150 15.10 -9.81 18.05
CA ILE A 150 13.93 -9.20 18.67
C ILE A 150 13.19 -10.20 19.56
N LEU A 151 13.12 -11.46 19.13
CA LEU A 151 12.39 -12.53 19.82
C LEU A 151 13.24 -13.32 20.84
N ALA A 152 14.50 -12.95 21.04
CA ALA A 152 15.46 -13.68 21.88
C ALA A 152 14.93 -14.00 23.30
N ASP A 153 14.21 -13.05 23.90
CA ASP A 153 13.67 -13.15 25.26
C ASP A 153 12.16 -13.45 25.28
N VAL A 154 11.54 -13.69 24.12
CA VAL A 154 10.11 -14.02 24.02
C VAL A 154 9.92 -15.53 24.21
N THR A 155 9.06 -15.91 25.15
CA THR A 155 8.74 -17.31 25.44
C THR A 155 7.25 -17.60 25.26
N ALA A 156 6.90 -18.86 24.98
CA ALA A 156 5.54 -19.28 24.68
C ALA A 156 4.56 -19.18 25.87
N ASP A 157 5.09 -19.10 27.09
CA ASP A 157 4.31 -18.98 28.33
C ASP A 157 4.00 -17.53 28.74
N MET A 158 4.51 -16.53 27.99
CA MET A 158 4.19 -15.13 28.24
C MET A 158 2.74 -14.83 27.89
N ASP A 159 2.06 -14.06 28.75
CA ASP A 159 0.83 -13.40 28.35
C ASP A 159 1.11 -12.31 27.30
N GLU A 160 0.09 -11.94 26.53
CA GLU A 160 0.25 -11.00 25.42
C GLU A 160 0.76 -9.63 25.85
N THR A 161 0.40 -9.16 27.06
CA THR A 161 0.87 -7.85 27.55
C THR A 161 2.36 -7.87 27.82
N THR A 162 2.83 -8.94 28.47
CA THR A 162 4.25 -9.17 28.77
C THR A 162 5.03 -9.39 27.49
N ARG A 163 4.52 -10.21 26.56
CA ARG A 163 5.13 -10.45 25.26
C ARG A 163 5.34 -9.15 24.49
N GLN A 164 4.31 -8.31 24.39
CA GLN A 164 4.40 -7.00 23.73
C GLN A 164 5.39 -6.06 24.41
N ALA A 165 5.42 -6.03 25.74
CA ALA A 165 6.38 -5.22 26.49
C ALA A 165 7.83 -5.68 26.22
N THR A 166 8.09 -6.99 26.23
CA THR A 166 9.40 -7.58 25.91
C THR A 166 9.84 -7.24 24.49
N ILE A 167 8.96 -7.41 23.49
CA ILE A 167 9.25 -7.05 22.10
C ILE A 167 9.55 -5.56 21.96
N ALA A 168 8.77 -4.70 22.62
CA ALA A 168 8.97 -3.26 22.58
C ALA A 168 10.30 -2.84 23.21
N GLU A 169 10.69 -3.46 24.33
CA GLU A 169 11.99 -3.22 24.98
C GLU A 169 13.15 -3.67 24.07
N ALA A 170 13.09 -4.90 23.55
CA ALA A 170 14.09 -5.44 22.63
C ALA A 170 14.23 -4.59 21.37
N SER A 171 13.10 -4.18 20.77
CA SER A 171 13.04 -3.30 19.60
C SER A 171 13.70 -1.95 19.87
N LYS A 172 13.38 -1.32 21.00
CA LYS A 172 13.96 -0.04 21.41
C LYS A 172 15.46 -0.14 21.61
N ALA A 173 15.91 -1.16 22.34
CA ALA A 173 17.34 -1.40 22.58
C ALA A 173 18.11 -1.69 21.29
N PHE A 174 17.52 -2.48 20.39
CA PHE A 174 18.09 -2.80 19.09
C PHE A 174 18.22 -1.57 18.19
N LEU A 175 17.18 -0.74 18.08
CA LEU A 175 17.22 0.49 17.29
C LEU A 175 18.26 1.48 17.83
N ALA A 176 18.37 1.63 19.15
CA ALA A 176 19.39 2.47 19.78
C ALA A 176 20.82 1.98 19.48
N LEU A 177 21.03 0.66 19.43
CA LEU A 177 22.31 0.06 19.05
C LEU A 177 22.65 0.28 17.57
N MET A 178 21.66 0.16 16.68
CA MET A 178 21.86 0.26 15.24
C MET A 178 22.02 1.70 14.73
N ASN A 179 21.51 2.67 15.51
CA ASN A 179 21.52 4.10 15.20
C ASN A 179 21.97 4.96 16.40
N PRO A 180 23.20 4.77 16.94
CA PRO A 180 23.65 5.43 18.15
C PRO A 180 23.78 6.96 18.00
N GLU A 181 24.02 7.43 16.78
CA GLU A 181 24.14 8.85 16.44
C GLU A 181 22.81 9.46 15.97
N GLY A 182 21.75 8.64 15.80
CA GLY A 182 20.45 9.10 15.33
C GLY A 182 20.40 9.54 13.86
N THR A 183 21.43 9.25 13.07
CA THR A 183 21.60 9.72 11.68
C THR A 183 20.96 8.81 10.63
N LYS A 184 20.69 7.54 10.96
CA LYS A 184 20.08 6.57 10.04
C LYS A 184 18.56 6.62 10.09
N GLU A 185 17.90 6.42 8.96
CA GLU A 185 16.46 6.21 8.89
C GLU A 185 16.17 4.70 8.95
N LEU A 186 15.91 4.21 10.17
CA LEU A 186 15.62 2.81 10.42
C LEU A 186 14.13 2.60 10.69
N ASP A 187 13.54 1.64 9.99
CA ASP A 187 12.14 1.25 10.14
C ASP A 187 12.09 -0.25 10.48
N LEU A 188 11.79 -0.56 11.74
CA LEU A 188 11.59 -1.94 12.20
C LEU A 188 10.13 -2.33 12.01
N LYS A 189 9.89 -3.35 11.20
CA LYS A 189 8.55 -3.85 10.89
C LYS A 189 8.39 -5.30 11.31
N SER A 190 7.23 -5.62 11.89
CA SER A 190 6.81 -6.99 12.13
C SER A 190 6.12 -7.58 10.89
N PHE A 191 6.35 -8.87 10.68
CA PHE A 191 5.74 -9.66 9.62
C PHE A 191 5.08 -10.90 10.25
N TYR A 192 4.10 -11.46 9.54
CA TYR A 192 3.37 -12.67 9.94
C TYR A 192 2.87 -12.64 11.40
N TYR A 193 2.19 -11.56 11.80
CA TYR A 193 1.73 -11.37 13.18
C TYR A 193 2.86 -11.48 14.22
N GLU A 194 3.99 -10.81 13.96
CA GLU A 194 5.16 -10.74 14.85
C GLU A 194 5.88 -12.07 15.07
N ASN A 195 5.75 -12.99 14.13
CA ASN A 195 6.64 -14.16 14.04
C ASN A 195 7.98 -13.80 13.41
N GLU A 196 8.03 -12.72 12.63
CA GLU A 196 9.26 -12.23 11.98
C GLU A 196 9.40 -10.72 12.14
N PHE A 197 10.64 -10.24 12.16
CA PHE A 197 10.98 -8.82 12.25
C PHE A 197 12.06 -8.47 11.23
N TYR A 198 11.79 -7.43 10.44
CA TYR A 198 12.70 -6.92 9.43
C TYR A 198 13.05 -5.46 9.71
N LEU A 199 14.34 -5.16 9.67
CA LEU A 199 14.87 -3.80 9.73
C LEU A 199 15.08 -3.29 8.32
N PHE A 200 14.41 -2.20 7.97
CA PHE A 200 14.61 -1.49 6.72
C PHE A 200 15.41 -0.23 6.99
N GLU A 201 16.47 0.00 6.21
CA GLU A 201 17.19 1.27 6.21
C GLU A 201 16.83 2.06 4.96
N TYR A 202 16.53 3.34 5.15
CA TYR A 202 16.17 4.26 4.08
C TYR A 202 17.12 5.46 4.03
N GLN A 203 17.10 6.14 2.89
CA GLN A 203 17.69 7.47 2.72
C GLN A 203 16.65 8.38 2.07
N SER A 204 16.18 9.40 2.78
CA SER A 204 15.12 10.29 2.30
C SER A 204 15.64 11.63 1.80
N PHE A 205 15.17 12.03 0.62
CA PHE A 205 15.38 13.36 0.05
C PHE A 205 14.14 14.22 0.28
N LYS A 206 14.35 15.46 0.74
CA LYS A 206 13.28 16.37 1.18
C LYS A 206 13.04 17.54 0.22
N ASP A 207 14.00 17.89 -0.63
CA ASP A 207 13.77 18.82 -1.73
C ASP A 207 13.16 18.09 -2.92
N ILE A 208 11.84 17.91 -2.87
CA ILE A 208 11.05 17.31 -3.94
C ILE A 208 10.23 18.39 -4.63
N ARG A 209 10.29 18.41 -5.97
CA ARG A 209 9.60 19.43 -6.77
C ARG A 209 8.64 18.81 -7.76
N LEU A 210 7.45 19.40 -7.89
CA LEU A 210 6.49 19.07 -8.94
C LEU A 210 7.04 19.57 -10.28
N VAL A 211 7.12 18.66 -11.26
CA VAL A 211 7.57 18.93 -12.63
C VAL A 211 6.37 18.97 -13.58
N ALA A 212 5.49 17.98 -13.48
CA ALA A 212 4.30 17.93 -14.31
C ALA A 212 3.13 17.22 -13.63
N ALA A 213 1.92 17.68 -13.94
CA ALA A 213 0.67 17.02 -13.65
C ALA A 213 -0.28 17.27 -14.84
N PRO A 214 -0.83 16.22 -15.48
CA PRO A 214 -1.89 16.42 -16.47
C PRO A 214 -3.14 17.02 -15.80
N PRO A 215 -4.03 17.67 -16.57
CA PRO A 215 -5.31 18.12 -16.03
C PRO A 215 -6.12 16.94 -15.47
N GLU A 216 -7.00 17.19 -14.50
CA GLU A 216 -7.87 16.16 -13.89
C GLU A 216 -8.70 15.39 -14.93
N SER A 217 -9.07 16.05 -16.03
CA SER A 217 -9.75 15.41 -17.15
C SER A 217 -8.93 14.30 -17.83
N VAL A 218 -7.63 14.19 -17.54
CA VAL A 218 -6.75 13.10 -17.96
C VAL A 218 -6.30 12.30 -16.75
N GLY A 219 -5.70 12.96 -15.75
CA GLY A 219 -5.13 12.36 -14.55
C GLY A 219 -6.15 11.63 -13.67
N LYS A 220 -7.41 12.03 -13.76
CA LYS A 220 -8.55 11.46 -13.03
C LYS A 220 -9.77 11.27 -13.95
N TYR A 221 -9.56 11.02 -15.24
CA TYR A 221 -10.65 10.76 -16.19
C TYR A 221 -11.60 9.67 -15.68
N GLY A 222 -12.91 9.92 -15.79
CA GLY A 222 -13.98 9.06 -15.28
C GLY A 222 -14.28 9.23 -13.79
N GLY A 223 -13.41 9.94 -13.04
CA GLY A 223 -13.60 10.26 -11.63
C GLY A 223 -13.97 9.04 -10.78
N ASP A 224 -14.89 9.24 -9.84
CA ASP A 224 -15.35 8.17 -8.96
C ASP A 224 -16.20 7.12 -9.68
N THR A 225 -16.74 7.41 -10.87
CA THR A 225 -17.53 6.46 -11.67
C THR A 225 -16.63 5.33 -12.20
N ASP A 226 -15.43 5.65 -12.64
CA ASP A 226 -14.49 4.69 -13.23
C ASP A 226 -13.45 4.17 -12.23
N ASN A 227 -13.37 4.75 -11.02
CA ASN A 227 -12.49 4.24 -9.97
C ASN A 227 -12.82 2.77 -9.64
N TRP A 228 -11.84 1.89 -9.43
CA TRP A 228 -12.05 0.43 -9.26
C TRP A 228 -12.79 -0.30 -10.42
N MET A 229 -12.86 0.29 -11.62
CA MET A 229 -13.50 -0.32 -12.79
C MET A 229 -12.51 -0.64 -13.92
N TRP A 230 -12.85 -1.66 -14.70
CA TRP A 230 -12.29 -1.95 -16.04
C TRP A 230 -13.47 -2.13 -17.02
N PRO A 231 -13.43 -1.64 -18.28
CA PRO A 231 -12.35 -0.89 -18.94
C PRO A 231 -11.99 0.45 -18.27
N ARG A 232 -10.74 0.90 -18.44
CA ARG A 232 -10.22 2.13 -17.84
C ARG A 232 -9.46 2.97 -18.87
N HIS A 233 -9.63 4.28 -18.80
CA HIS A 233 -9.05 5.24 -19.77
C HIS A 233 -8.38 6.44 -19.07
N THR A 234 -7.89 6.25 -17.84
CA THR A 234 -7.30 7.32 -17.02
C THR A 234 -5.79 7.39 -17.26
N GLY A 235 -5.27 8.57 -17.58
CA GLY A 235 -3.84 8.85 -17.66
C GLY A 235 -3.28 9.26 -16.30
N ASP A 236 -3.35 8.37 -15.32
CA ASP A 236 -3.03 8.64 -13.90
C ASP A 236 -1.52 8.73 -13.65
N PHE A 237 -0.89 9.85 -14.01
CA PHE A 237 0.53 10.10 -13.77
C PHE A 237 0.79 11.53 -13.30
N SER A 238 1.88 11.71 -12.56
CA SER A 238 2.54 12.99 -12.27
C SER A 238 4.05 12.80 -12.37
N MET A 239 4.76 13.89 -12.59
CA MET A 239 6.22 13.93 -12.65
C MET A 239 6.75 14.78 -11.52
N LEU A 240 7.68 14.22 -10.75
CA LEU A 240 8.40 14.89 -9.68
C LEU A 240 9.89 14.93 -10.02
N ARG A 241 10.66 15.76 -9.34
CA ARG A 241 12.12 15.71 -9.36
C ARG A 241 12.70 15.76 -7.96
N ILE A 242 13.67 14.90 -7.73
CA ILE A 242 14.50 14.88 -6.52
C ILE A 242 15.65 15.88 -6.70
N TYR A 243 15.82 16.77 -5.72
CA TYR A 243 16.98 17.66 -5.60
C TYR A 243 17.84 17.25 -4.40
N ALA A 244 19.12 17.54 -4.51
CA ALA A 244 20.16 17.19 -3.54
C ALA A 244 21.15 18.36 -3.40
N ASP A 245 22.02 18.28 -2.40
CA ASP A 245 23.13 19.22 -2.27
C ASP A 245 24.18 19.03 -3.38
N GLU A 246 25.26 19.82 -3.33
CA GLU A 246 26.36 19.75 -4.30
C GLU A 246 27.13 18.41 -4.29
N ASN A 247 27.01 17.64 -3.21
CA ASN A 247 27.62 16.33 -3.02
C ASN A 247 26.68 15.18 -3.40
N ASN A 248 25.48 15.50 -3.92
CA ASN A 248 24.43 14.55 -4.26
C ASN A 248 23.81 13.84 -3.03
N GLU A 249 23.91 14.47 -1.86
CA GLU A 249 23.35 13.99 -0.59
C GLU A 249 22.00 14.65 -0.28
N PRO A 250 21.17 14.02 0.57
CA PRO A 250 19.92 14.61 1.02
C PRO A 250 20.10 15.98 1.66
N ALA A 251 19.26 16.92 1.26
CA ALA A 251 19.18 18.26 1.83
C ALA A 251 17.73 18.72 1.95
N ASP A 252 17.50 19.66 2.87
CA ASP A 252 16.29 20.47 2.87
C ASP A 252 16.25 21.38 1.63
N TYR A 253 15.08 21.96 1.34
CA TYR A 253 14.91 22.84 0.18
C TYR A 253 15.93 23.99 0.17
N SER A 254 16.56 24.18 -0.98
CA SER A 254 17.36 25.36 -1.29
C SER A 254 17.28 25.67 -2.78
N GLU A 255 17.28 26.96 -3.12
CA GLU A 255 17.39 27.41 -4.51
C GLU A 255 18.69 26.98 -5.17
N THR A 256 19.74 26.69 -4.38
CA THR A 256 21.05 26.25 -4.88
C THR A 256 21.17 24.74 -5.03
N ASN A 257 20.20 23.96 -4.55
CA ASN A 257 20.22 22.51 -4.72
C ASN A 257 20.20 22.15 -6.22
N VAL A 258 20.79 21.01 -6.54
CA VAL A 258 20.89 20.51 -7.92
C VAL A 258 20.08 19.22 -8.09
N PRO A 259 19.64 18.90 -9.32
CA PRO A 259 18.98 17.63 -9.59
C PRO A 259 19.81 16.44 -9.12
N TYR A 260 19.19 15.55 -8.34
CA TYR A 260 19.80 14.33 -7.84
C TYR A 260 20.25 13.41 -8.99
N GLN A 261 21.43 12.83 -8.86
CA GLN A 261 22.00 11.84 -9.75
C GLN A 261 21.82 10.45 -9.12
N PRO A 262 20.85 9.65 -9.58
CA PRO A 262 20.55 8.37 -8.97
C PRO A 262 21.60 7.31 -9.31
N LYS A 263 21.77 6.33 -8.41
CA LYS A 263 22.61 5.14 -8.66
C LYS A 263 22.10 4.34 -9.86
N ARG A 264 20.78 4.27 -10.03
CA ARG A 264 20.09 3.64 -11.16
C ARG A 264 18.80 4.40 -11.48
N HIS A 265 18.41 4.38 -12.74
CA HIS A 265 17.08 4.81 -13.17
C HIS A 265 16.51 3.78 -14.15
N LEU A 266 15.18 3.73 -14.27
CA LEU A 266 14.50 2.90 -15.25
C LEU A 266 14.68 3.48 -16.66
N ARG A 267 14.62 2.59 -17.65
CA ARG A 267 14.53 2.96 -19.06
C ARG A 267 13.09 2.78 -19.50
N ILE A 268 12.56 3.74 -20.23
CA ILE A 268 11.20 3.67 -20.77
C ILE A 268 11.24 2.90 -22.08
N SER A 269 10.47 1.80 -22.16
CA SER A 269 10.23 1.11 -23.42
C SER A 269 9.09 1.79 -24.18
N MET A 270 9.29 2.01 -25.48
CA MET A 270 8.26 2.53 -26.38
C MET A 270 7.75 1.45 -27.35
N ASP A 271 8.14 0.19 -27.15
CA ASP A 271 7.85 -0.93 -28.05
C ASP A 271 6.38 -1.39 -27.97
N GLY A 272 5.63 -0.89 -26.99
CA GLY A 272 4.28 -1.35 -26.67
C GLY A 272 4.27 -2.58 -25.77
N VAL A 273 3.07 -3.03 -25.40
CA VAL A 273 2.82 -4.24 -24.60
C VAL A 273 1.67 -5.04 -25.22
N SER A 274 1.73 -6.35 -25.08
CA SER A 274 0.74 -7.31 -25.60
C SER A 274 0.18 -8.19 -24.48
N GLU A 275 -0.99 -8.76 -24.73
CA GLU A 275 -1.55 -9.79 -23.84
C GLU A 275 -0.58 -10.97 -23.72
N GLY A 276 -0.26 -11.36 -22.48
CA GLY A 276 0.66 -12.44 -22.17
C GLY A 276 2.12 -12.02 -21.95
N ASP A 277 2.46 -10.74 -22.15
CA ASP A 277 3.81 -10.24 -21.83
C ASP A 277 4.07 -10.31 -20.31
N PHE A 278 5.25 -10.77 -19.93
CA PHE A 278 5.67 -10.80 -18.54
C PHE A 278 5.65 -9.39 -17.94
N THR A 279 4.98 -9.23 -16.80
CA THR A 279 4.91 -7.97 -16.08
C THR A 279 5.21 -8.19 -14.60
N MET A 280 6.08 -7.36 -14.04
CA MET A 280 6.43 -7.34 -12.62
C MET A 280 6.21 -5.94 -12.07
N VAL A 281 5.71 -5.85 -10.84
CA VAL A 281 5.58 -4.59 -10.09
C VAL A 281 6.42 -4.68 -8.83
N MET A 282 7.23 -3.64 -8.58
CA MET A 282 7.94 -3.43 -7.33
C MET A 282 7.37 -2.18 -6.67
N GLY A 283 7.13 -2.23 -5.36
CA GLY A 283 6.61 -1.09 -4.64
C GLY A 283 6.41 -1.37 -3.16
N TYR A 284 5.72 -0.45 -2.50
CA TYR A 284 5.52 -0.45 -1.06
C TYR A 284 4.04 -0.65 -0.74
N PRO A 285 3.53 -1.90 -0.80
CA PRO A 285 2.14 -2.16 -0.44
C PRO A 285 1.89 -1.80 1.03
N GLY A 286 0.75 -1.15 1.30
CA GLY A 286 0.41 -0.67 2.65
C GLY A 286 0.06 -1.81 3.62
N SER A 287 -1.07 -2.47 3.39
CA SER A 287 -1.52 -3.58 4.23
C SER A 287 -2.36 -4.59 3.46
N THR A 288 -2.39 -5.83 3.95
CA THR A 288 -3.27 -6.89 3.45
C THR A 288 -3.75 -7.76 4.61
N ASP A 289 -4.99 -8.21 4.56
CA ASP A 289 -5.54 -9.17 5.52
C ASP A 289 -5.63 -10.57 4.91
N ARG A 290 -4.54 -11.06 4.29
CA ARG A 290 -4.53 -12.38 3.61
C ARG A 290 -4.85 -13.54 4.55
N PHE A 291 -4.54 -13.41 5.83
CA PHE A 291 -4.81 -14.42 6.86
C PHE A 291 -6.13 -14.20 7.61
N LEU A 292 -7.00 -13.30 7.14
CA LEU A 292 -8.32 -13.09 7.72
C LEU A 292 -9.12 -14.39 7.72
N SER A 293 -9.70 -14.72 8.88
CA SER A 293 -10.54 -15.91 9.07
C SER A 293 -11.92 -15.75 8.43
N SER A 294 -12.67 -16.84 8.32
CA SER A 294 -14.06 -16.86 7.86
C SER A 294 -14.94 -15.97 8.74
N TRP A 295 -14.73 -15.96 10.05
CA TRP A 295 -15.39 -15.06 11.00
C TRP A 295 -15.02 -13.59 10.76
N GLY A 296 -13.75 -13.30 10.46
CA GLY A 296 -13.32 -11.94 10.11
C GLY A 296 -13.91 -11.44 8.80
N VAL A 297 -14.02 -12.31 7.79
CA VAL A 297 -14.72 -12.00 6.53
C VAL A 297 -16.20 -11.72 6.80
N GLU A 298 -16.85 -12.51 7.67
CA GLU A 298 -18.25 -12.27 8.06
C GLU A 298 -18.44 -10.93 8.76
N GLN A 299 -17.64 -10.63 9.79
CA GLN A 299 -17.70 -9.35 10.51
C GLN A 299 -17.47 -8.16 9.55
N ALA A 300 -16.53 -8.29 8.61
CA ALA A 300 -16.28 -7.29 7.59
C ALA A 300 -17.52 -7.06 6.71
N LEU A 301 -18.14 -8.13 6.23
CA LEU A 301 -19.30 -8.09 5.33
C LEU A 301 -20.60 -7.63 5.99
N SER A 302 -20.81 -8.01 7.24
CA SER A 302 -22.08 -7.82 7.95
C SER A 302 -22.10 -6.55 8.81
N LEU A 303 -20.94 -6.13 9.35
CA LEU A 303 -20.85 -5.06 10.34
C LEU A 303 -19.94 -3.91 9.89
N TYR A 304 -18.67 -4.17 9.60
CA TYR A 304 -17.68 -3.10 9.39
C TYR A 304 -17.89 -2.34 8.07
N ASN A 305 -17.76 -3.02 6.93
CA ASN A 305 -17.86 -2.41 5.60
C ASN A 305 -19.16 -1.64 5.38
N PRO A 306 -20.36 -2.20 5.65
CA PRO A 306 -21.60 -1.44 5.45
C PRO A 306 -21.68 -0.18 6.32
N SER A 307 -21.14 -0.23 7.55
CA SER A 307 -21.12 0.93 8.44
C SER A 307 -20.20 2.05 7.92
N VAL A 308 -19.03 1.69 7.39
CA VAL A 308 -18.11 2.68 6.77
C VAL A 308 -18.74 3.30 5.53
N VAL A 309 -19.37 2.49 4.68
CA VAL A 309 -20.04 2.94 3.46
C VAL A 309 -21.17 3.91 3.79
N GLU A 310 -22.00 3.60 4.78
CA GLU A 310 -23.13 4.44 5.20
C GLU A 310 -22.66 5.84 5.65
N VAL A 311 -21.64 5.90 6.52
CA VAL A 311 -21.11 7.18 7.01
C VAL A 311 -20.46 7.99 5.89
N ARG A 312 -19.67 7.35 5.03
CA ARG A 312 -18.94 8.06 3.97
C ARG A 312 -19.86 8.53 2.85
N ASP A 313 -20.96 7.83 2.57
CA ASP A 313 -21.98 8.29 1.62
C ASP A 313 -22.58 9.65 2.03
N MET A 314 -22.87 9.81 3.32
CA MET A 314 -23.34 11.08 3.90
C MET A 314 -22.27 12.18 3.79
N LYS A 315 -21.01 11.87 4.13
CA LYS A 315 -19.88 12.82 4.03
C LYS A 315 -19.69 13.29 2.60
N LEU A 316 -19.66 12.37 1.64
CA LEU A 316 -19.48 12.67 0.22
C LEU A 316 -20.63 13.50 -0.33
N THR A 317 -21.88 13.13 -0.04
CA THR A 317 -23.06 13.89 -0.47
C THR A 317 -23.02 15.32 0.08
N THR A 318 -22.63 15.48 1.34
CA THR A 318 -22.52 16.79 1.99
C THR A 318 -21.40 17.64 1.38
N MET A 319 -20.19 17.08 1.28
CA MET A 319 -19.05 17.78 0.68
C MET A 319 -19.36 18.20 -0.77
N LYS A 320 -19.88 17.29 -1.59
CA LYS A 320 -20.19 17.55 -3.00
C LYS A 320 -21.15 18.71 -3.18
N LYS A 321 -22.21 18.78 -2.37
CA LYS A 321 -23.18 19.89 -2.38
C LYS A 321 -22.50 21.26 -2.22
N HIS A 322 -21.53 21.36 -1.31
CA HIS A 322 -20.82 22.62 -1.06
C HIS A 322 -19.73 22.89 -2.10
N MET A 323 -19.01 21.87 -2.54
CA MET A 323 -18.01 21.98 -3.61
C MET A 323 -18.65 22.42 -4.94
N ASP A 324 -19.88 21.98 -5.25
CA ASP A 324 -20.59 22.39 -6.46
C ASP A 324 -21.08 23.84 -6.42
N ALA A 325 -21.25 24.40 -5.23
CA ALA A 325 -21.74 25.75 -5.03
C ALA A 325 -20.62 26.81 -5.06
N ASP A 326 -19.38 26.43 -4.73
CA ASP A 326 -18.26 27.36 -4.57
C ASP A 326 -16.94 26.74 -5.07
N PRO A 327 -16.32 27.30 -6.13
CA PRO A 327 -15.02 26.86 -6.63
C PRO A 327 -13.88 26.90 -5.59
N ALA A 328 -13.90 27.84 -4.65
CA ALA A 328 -12.89 27.89 -3.59
C ALA A 328 -13.04 26.69 -2.65
N VAL A 329 -14.28 26.36 -2.26
CA VAL A 329 -14.58 25.15 -1.46
C VAL A 329 -14.24 23.88 -2.24
N ARG A 330 -14.51 23.85 -3.55
CA ARG A 330 -14.10 22.73 -4.43
C ARG A 330 -12.60 22.48 -4.33
N ILE A 331 -11.78 23.53 -4.47
CA ILE A 331 -10.32 23.41 -4.39
C ILE A 331 -9.88 23.00 -2.98
N GLN A 332 -10.41 23.63 -1.94
CA GLN A 332 -10.06 23.32 -0.54
C GLN A 332 -10.41 21.87 -0.12
N TYR A 333 -11.52 21.31 -0.64
CA TYR A 333 -11.99 19.96 -0.29
C TYR A 333 -11.63 18.88 -1.31
N ALA A 334 -11.01 19.21 -2.45
CA ALA A 334 -10.75 18.27 -3.54
C ALA A 334 -10.02 17.00 -3.09
N ALA A 335 -8.89 17.16 -2.38
CA ALA A 335 -8.09 16.06 -1.85
C ALA A 335 -8.88 15.16 -0.89
N LYS A 336 -9.55 15.77 0.10
CA LYS A 336 -10.35 15.07 1.12
C LYS A 336 -11.53 14.32 0.51
N TYR A 337 -12.22 14.94 -0.44
CA TYR A 337 -13.30 14.30 -1.19
C TYR A 337 -12.78 13.09 -1.95
N ALA A 338 -11.69 13.24 -2.70
CA ALA A 338 -11.09 12.17 -3.48
C ALA A 338 -10.66 10.97 -2.61
N GLN A 339 -9.99 11.23 -1.49
CA GLN A 339 -9.57 10.19 -0.54
C GLN A 339 -10.78 9.45 0.05
N THR A 340 -11.81 10.20 0.48
CA THR A 340 -13.04 9.63 1.04
C THR A 340 -13.78 8.78 0.00
N ALA A 341 -13.91 9.28 -1.23
CA ALA A 341 -14.61 8.61 -2.33
C ALA A 341 -13.89 7.32 -2.75
N ASN A 342 -12.55 7.36 -2.79
CA ASN A 342 -11.74 6.21 -3.15
C ASN A 342 -12.02 5.02 -2.24
N TYR A 343 -11.90 5.21 -0.93
CA TYR A 343 -12.11 4.12 0.02
C TYR A 343 -13.59 3.80 0.27
N TRP A 344 -14.51 4.76 0.06
CA TRP A 344 -15.95 4.45 0.03
C TRP A 344 -16.27 3.42 -1.06
N LYS A 345 -15.75 3.65 -2.28
CA LYS A 345 -15.93 2.70 -3.39
C LYS A 345 -15.17 1.39 -3.18
N TYR A 346 -13.98 1.46 -2.58
CA TYR A 346 -13.22 0.27 -2.17
C TYR A 346 -14.06 -0.67 -1.30
N TYR A 347 -14.69 -0.19 -0.22
CA TYR A 347 -15.47 -1.06 0.67
C TYR A 347 -16.71 -1.66 -0.01
N ILE A 348 -17.35 -0.92 -0.92
CA ILE A 348 -18.42 -1.46 -1.78
C ILE A 348 -17.88 -2.57 -2.68
N GLY A 349 -16.74 -2.33 -3.34
CA GLY A 349 -16.09 -3.28 -4.24
C GLY A 349 -15.62 -4.54 -3.51
N GLN A 350 -14.93 -4.38 -2.38
CA GLN A 350 -14.46 -5.46 -1.52
C GLN A 350 -15.63 -6.34 -1.07
N SER A 351 -16.72 -5.73 -0.58
CA SER A 351 -17.90 -6.48 -0.14
C SER A 351 -18.54 -7.30 -1.27
N LYS A 352 -18.59 -6.74 -2.48
CA LYS A 352 -19.06 -7.47 -3.67
C LYS A 352 -18.11 -8.59 -4.07
N GLY A 353 -16.80 -8.34 -4.02
CA GLY A 353 -15.75 -9.30 -4.35
C GLY A 353 -15.76 -10.50 -3.41
N LEU A 354 -15.73 -10.26 -2.11
CA LEU A 354 -15.78 -11.29 -1.06
C LEU A 354 -17.01 -12.19 -1.22
N LYS A 355 -18.19 -11.61 -1.48
CA LYS A 355 -19.44 -12.37 -1.71
C LYS A 355 -19.41 -13.15 -3.02
N ARG A 356 -19.01 -12.51 -4.12
CA ARG A 356 -19.02 -13.13 -5.46
C ARG A 356 -18.05 -14.30 -5.56
N LEU A 357 -16.88 -14.18 -4.93
CA LEU A 357 -15.85 -15.22 -4.92
C LEU A 357 -16.02 -16.20 -3.76
N ASN A 358 -17.06 -16.04 -2.93
CA ASN A 358 -17.35 -16.91 -1.80
C ASN A 358 -16.16 -17.09 -0.82
N ILE A 359 -15.40 -16.01 -0.59
CA ILE A 359 -14.14 -16.04 0.17
C ILE A 359 -14.34 -16.56 1.60
N GLN A 360 -15.47 -16.26 2.24
CA GLN A 360 -15.79 -16.77 3.57
C GLN A 360 -15.78 -18.31 3.60
N SER A 361 -16.37 -18.97 2.61
CA SER A 361 -16.35 -20.44 2.54
C SER A 361 -14.97 -20.97 2.24
N GLU A 362 -14.20 -20.33 1.35
CA GLU A 362 -12.81 -20.74 1.09
C GLU A 362 -11.94 -20.66 2.36
N LYS A 363 -12.16 -19.63 3.20
CA LYS A 363 -11.52 -19.52 4.52
C LYS A 363 -11.99 -20.62 5.47
N ALA A 364 -13.28 -20.91 5.54
CA ALA A 364 -13.81 -21.99 6.36
C ALA A 364 -13.25 -23.37 5.94
N GLU A 365 -13.07 -23.61 4.64
CA GLU A 365 -12.43 -24.83 4.14
C GLU A 365 -10.94 -24.88 4.50
N LEU A 366 -10.23 -23.75 4.47
CA LEU A 366 -8.85 -23.66 4.95
C LEU A 366 -8.76 -23.96 6.46
N GLU A 367 -9.66 -23.40 7.26
CA GLU A 367 -9.77 -23.63 8.71
C GLU A 367 -10.10 -25.10 9.03
N ALA A 368 -10.96 -25.75 8.25
CA ALA A 368 -11.23 -27.18 8.38
C ALA A 368 -9.98 -28.02 8.09
N ARG A 369 -9.24 -27.70 7.02
CA ARG A 369 -7.96 -28.38 6.72
C ARG A 369 -6.92 -28.15 7.80
N PHE A 370 -6.86 -26.96 8.37
CA PHE A 370 -5.99 -26.66 9.51
C PHE A 370 -6.37 -27.53 10.72
N THR A 371 -7.66 -27.62 11.06
CA THR A 371 -8.16 -28.47 12.14
C THR A 371 -7.76 -29.93 11.93
N ASP A 372 -7.95 -30.48 10.72
CA ASP A 372 -7.53 -31.86 10.40
C ASP A 372 -6.01 -32.04 10.55
N TRP A 373 -5.22 -31.06 10.11
CA TRP A 373 -3.77 -31.07 10.23
C TRP A 373 -3.29 -31.00 11.68
N VAL A 374 -3.92 -30.17 12.51
CA VAL A 374 -3.63 -30.06 13.96
C VAL A 374 -3.97 -31.37 14.67
N ASN A 375 -5.16 -31.93 14.42
CA ASN A 375 -5.63 -33.15 15.06
C ASN A 375 -4.86 -34.42 14.62
N GLY A 376 -4.12 -34.35 13.52
CA GLY A 376 -3.31 -35.47 13.03
C GLY A 376 -2.08 -35.79 13.87
N ASP A 377 -1.75 -34.98 14.89
CA ASP A 377 -0.53 -35.13 15.68
C ASP A 377 -0.68 -34.52 17.08
N ALA A 378 -0.29 -35.28 18.11
CA ALA A 378 -0.48 -34.87 19.50
C ALA A 378 0.34 -33.62 19.89
N ASN A 379 1.52 -33.41 19.28
CA ASN A 379 2.32 -32.22 19.56
C ASN A 379 1.68 -30.98 18.92
N ARG A 380 1.22 -31.09 17.66
CA ARG A 380 0.48 -30.01 16.99
C ARG A 380 -0.82 -29.67 17.71
N LEU A 381 -1.56 -30.68 18.17
CA LEU A 381 -2.76 -30.48 18.97
C LEU A 381 -2.46 -29.73 20.27
N SER A 382 -1.38 -30.11 20.96
CA SER A 382 -0.96 -29.43 22.19
C SER A 382 -0.54 -27.99 21.96
N GLU A 383 0.02 -27.65 20.79
CA GLU A 383 0.56 -26.32 20.49
C GLU A 383 -0.49 -25.38 19.87
N TYR A 384 -1.35 -25.90 18.99
CA TYR A 384 -2.25 -25.09 18.16
C TYR A 384 -3.74 -25.41 18.32
N GLY A 385 -4.09 -26.37 19.17
CA GLY A 385 -5.46 -26.87 19.31
C GLY A 385 -6.51 -25.80 19.63
N GLU A 386 -6.12 -24.74 20.34
CA GLU A 386 -7.01 -23.66 20.76
C GLU A 386 -7.04 -22.48 19.77
N ALA A 387 -6.17 -22.46 18.75
CA ALA A 387 -5.95 -21.27 17.92
C ALA A 387 -7.22 -20.75 17.22
N LEU A 388 -8.00 -21.65 16.61
CA LEU A 388 -9.23 -21.26 15.92
C LEU A 388 -10.35 -20.86 16.89
N GLU A 389 -10.43 -21.49 18.06
CA GLU A 389 -11.42 -21.13 19.10
C GLU A 389 -11.14 -19.72 19.64
N LEU A 390 -9.87 -19.37 19.87
CA LEU A 390 -9.47 -18.03 20.28
C LEU A 390 -9.80 -16.97 19.21
N ILE A 391 -9.56 -17.28 17.94
CA ILE A 391 -9.89 -16.39 16.82
C ILE A 391 -11.41 -16.20 16.72
N GLU A 392 -12.19 -17.27 16.78
CA GLU A 392 -13.65 -17.20 16.79
C GLU A 392 -14.17 -16.37 17.97
N GLY A 393 -13.65 -16.63 19.18
CA GLY A 393 -14.00 -15.91 20.40
C GLY A 393 -13.77 -14.40 20.29
N TYR A 394 -12.63 -13.98 19.71
CA TYR A 394 -12.36 -12.56 19.46
C TYR A 394 -13.45 -11.89 18.61
N TYR A 395 -13.90 -12.53 17.54
CA TYR A 395 -14.94 -11.96 16.68
C TYR A 395 -16.29 -11.91 17.40
N ALA A 396 -16.65 -12.98 18.12
CA ALA A 396 -17.85 -13.01 18.95
C ALA A 396 -17.89 -11.89 20.01
N ASP A 397 -16.76 -11.62 20.67
CA ASP A 397 -16.64 -10.58 21.69
C ASP A 397 -16.65 -9.16 21.11
N THR A 398 -16.20 -8.98 19.87
CA THR A 398 -16.04 -7.65 19.27
C THR A 398 -17.24 -7.20 18.45
N ASP A 399 -18.02 -8.11 17.86
CA ASP A 399 -19.13 -7.85 16.94
C ASP A 399 -20.08 -6.76 17.43
N ALA A 400 -20.53 -6.86 18.69
CA ALA A 400 -21.49 -5.92 19.27
C ALA A 400 -20.99 -4.46 19.30
N SER A 401 -19.67 -4.25 19.24
CA SER A 401 -19.03 -2.93 19.31
C SER A 401 -18.61 -2.37 17.96
N VAL A 402 -18.52 -3.19 16.90
CA VAL A 402 -17.94 -2.81 15.60
C VAL A 402 -18.62 -1.58 15.03
N LYS A 403 -19.95 -1.61 14.89
CA LYS A 403 -20.70 -0.49 14.31
C LYS A 403 -20.50 0.80 15.13
N GLY A 404 -20.60 0.71 16.45
CA GLY A 404 -20.38 1.87 17.33
C GLY A 404 -18.99 2.48 17.17
N LYS A 405 -17.95 1.65 17.12
CA LYS A 405 -16.56 2.08 16.89
C LYS A 405 -16.37 2.74 15.52
N VAL A 406 -16.96 2.18 14.47
CA VAL A 406 -16.92 2.77 13.13
C VAL A 406 -17.53 4.18 13.13
N TYR A 407 -18.72 4.38 13.71
CA TYR A 407 -19.34 5.70 13.74
C TYR A 407 -18.55 6.69 14.62
N ALA A 408 -18.07 6.24 15.78
CA ALA A 408 -17.27 7.06 16.68
C ALA A 408 -15.99 7.58 15.98
N LEU A 409 -15.38 6.75 15.14
CA LEU A 409 -14.24 7.16 14.31
C LEU A 409 -14.70 8.02 13.12
N GLU A 410 -15.44 7.44 12.16
CA GLU A 410 -15.72 8.01 10.83
C GLU A 410 -16.60 9.25 10.86
N ALA A 411 -17.60 9.29 11.75
CA ALA A 411 -18.53 10.41 11.90
C ALA A 411 -18.17 11.32 13.09
N GLY A 412 -17.54 10.76 14.13
CA GLY A 412 -17.10 11.51 15.30
C GLY A 412 -15.73 12.13 15.09
N LEU A 413 -14.67 11.36 15.40
CA LEU A 413 -13.30 11.87 15.48
C LEU A 413 -12.79 12.43 14.14
N ILE A 414 -13.01 11.73 13.03
CA ILE A 414 -12.58 12.14 11.68
C ILE A 414 -13.75 12.58 10.79
N GLY A 415 -14.90 12.87 11.39
CA GLY A 415 -16.09 13.34 10.67
C GLY A 415 -15.98 14.81 10.26
N SER A 416 -15.63 15.66 11.23
CA SER A 416 -15.34 17.09 11.04
C SER A 416 -13.89 17.38 11.43
N ASP A 417 -13.24 18.27 10.68
CA ASP A 417 -11.82 18.59 10.89
C ASP A 417 -11.54 19.13 12.31
N ILE A 418 -12.50 19.88 12.88
CA ILE A 418 -12.36 20.47 14.20
C ILE A 418 -12.26 19.42 15.31
N SER A 419 -12.87 18.25 15.13
CA SER A 419 -12.88 17.18 16.14
C SER A 419 -11.49 16.55 16.26
N LEU A 420 -10.89 16.18 15.13
CA LEU A 420 -9.54 15.64 15.10
C LEU A 420 -8.51 16.70 15.52
N PHE A 421 -8.69 17.95 15.08
CA PHE A 421 -7.88 19.08 15.50
C PHE A 421 -7.90 19.24 17.02
N ALA A 422 -9.08 19.33 17.64
CA ALA A 422 -9.22 19.49 19.09
C ALA A 422 -8.59 18.32 19.86
N PHE A 423 -8.78 17.09 19.37
CA PHE A 423 -8.16 15.91 19.97
C PHE A 423 -6.62 15.97 19.92
N ARG A 424 -6.03 16.31 18.76
CA ARG A 424 -4.58 16.43 18.59
C ARG A 424 -4.01 17.58 19.39
N PHE A 425 -4.64 18.75 19.33
CA PHE A 425 -4.28 19.93 20.10
C PHE A 425 -4.22 19.59 21.59
N ASN A 426 -5.25 18.93 22.14
CA ASN A 426 -5.27 18.56 23.55
C ASN A 426 -4.11 17.62 23.94
N ARG A 427 -3.76 16.66 23.09
CA ARG A 427 -2.62 15.75 23.34
C ARG A 427 -1.27 16.47 23.30
N MET A 428 -1.15 17.49 22.46
CA MET A 428 0.07 18.29 22.30
C MET A 428 0.19 19.36 23.40
N ALA A 429 -0.92 19.73 24.05
CA ALA A 429 -0.98 20.83 25.02
C ALA A 429 -0.48 20.49 26.42
N ALA A 430 -0.03 19.26 26.69
CA ALA A 430 0.40 18.83 28.02
C ALA A 430 1.51 19.74 28.61
N GLY A 431 2.48 20.15 27.78
CA GLY A 431 3.58 21.02 28.20
C GLY A 431 3.17 22.45 28.58
N LEU A 432 1.96 22.90 28.22
CA LEU A 432 1.42 24.18 28.71
C LEU A 432 1.17 24.21 30.22
N PHE A 433 1.07 23.03 30.84
CA PHE A 433 0.84 22.88 32.27
C PHE A 433 2.13 22.53 33.04
N SER A 434 3.29 22.58 32.38
CA SER A 434 4.58 22.37 33.03
C SER A 434 4.92 23.54 33.96
N GLU A 435 5.71 23.26 35.01
CA GLU A 435 6.32 24.29 35.86
C GLU A 435 7.55 24.93 35.19
N ASP A 436 8.09 24.29 34.15
CA ASP A 436 9.22 24.80 33.37
C ASP A 436 8.73 25.81 32.31
N ALA A 437 9.16 27.06 32.47
CA ALA A 437 8.81 28.14 31.55
C ALA A 437 9.34 27.92 30.12
N GLU A 438 10.47 27.23 29.95
CA GLU A 438 11.02 26.92 28.62
C GLU A 438 10.16 25.87 27.90
N GLU A 439 9.69 24.85 28.63
CA GLU A 439 8.77 23.85 28.10
C GLU A 439 7.41 24.45 27.72
N VAL A 440 6.88 25.35 28.55
CA VAL A 440 5.65 26.09 28.25
C VAL A 440 5.81 26.91 26.98
N ALA A 441 6.92 27.65 26.85
CA ALA A 441 7.19 28.48 25.66
C ALA A 441 7.36 27.63 24.39
N ALA A 442 8.09 26.50 24.47
CA ALA A 442 8.27 25.57 23.36
C ALA A 442 6.93 24.95 22.92
N THR A 443 6.10 24.54 23.88
CA THR A 443 4.77 23.99 23.62
C THR A 443 3.86 25.05 22.98
N GLN A 444 3.91 26.30 23.46
CA GLN A 444 3.14 27.39 22.89
C GLN A 444 3.54 27.67 21.43
N ALA A 445 4.83 27.68 21.11
CA ALA A 445 5.31 27.85 19.73
C ALA A 445 4.79 26.73 18.82
N MET A 446 4.96 25.47 19.23
CA MET A 446 4.49 24.30 18.49
C MET A 446 2.97 24.30 18.26
N LEU A 447 2.17 24.67 19.27
CA LEU A 447 0.72 24.79 19.12
C LEU A 447 0.33 25.98 18.22
N THR A 448 1.09 27.07 18.24
CA THR A 448 0.85 28.23 17.37
C THR A 448 1.05 27.82 15.91
N ASP A 449 2.13 27.11 15.60
CA ASP A 449 2.40 26.60 14.26
C ASP A 449 1.33 25.59 13.81
N TYR A 450 0.90 24.72 14.73
CA TYR A 450 -0.18 23.76 14.46
C TYR A 450 -1.52 24.45 14.12
N VAL A 451 -1.88 25.50 14.87
CA VAL A 451 -3.08 26.32 14.62
C VAL A 451 -2.95 27.06 13.29
N ALA A 452 -1.82 27.70 13.03
CA ALA A 452 -1.56 28.40 11.79
C ALA A 452 -1.64 27.45 10.58
N GLY A 453 -1.13 26.22 10.73
CA GLY A 453 -1.23 25.15 9.74
C GLY A 453 -2.67 24.71 9.45
N PHE A 454 -3.52 24.63 10.47
CA PHE A 454 -4.90 24.20 10.31
C PHE A 454 -5.79 25.25 9.64
N TYR A 455 -5.56 26.54 9.92
CA TYR A 455 -6.35 27.66 9.40
C TYR A 455 -5.68 28.39 8.22
N ARG A 456 -4.77 27.73 7.47
CA ARG A 456 -4.20 28.32 6.25
C ARG A 456 -5.33 28.61 5.26
N GLU A 457 -5.35 29.82 4.72
CA GLU A 457 -6.37 30.29 3.74
C GLU A 457 -6.15 29.72 2.33
#